data_AF-B3CQ61-F1
#
_entry.id   AF-B3CQ61-F1
#
_cell.length_a   1.000
_cell.length_b   1.000
_cell.length_c   1.000
_cell.angle_alpha   90.00
_cell.angle_beta   90.00
_cell.angle_gamma   90.00
#
_symmetry.space_group_name_H-M   'P 1'
#
loop_
_entity.id
_entity.type
_entity.pdbx_description
1 polymer ?
#
loop_
_entity_poly.entity_id
_entity_poly.type
_entity_poly.pdbx_seq_one_letter_code
_entity_poly.pdbx_strand_id
1 'polypeptide(L)'
;MISQRTNVIEALVDKSLLAVSIFDCNVNTAIFNRCIEQNLIPKLPNNSVVVMDNQSFRKSSHLDTMIEKDGHIRVFTFLFS
;
A
#
# COMPACT_ATOMS: atom_id res chain seq x y z
N MET A 1 27.03 -12.66 -12.61
CA MET A 1 25.88 -11.76 -12.81
C MET A 1 25.17 -11.61 -11.47
N ILE A 2 25.10 -10.39 -10.94
CA ILE A 2 24.39 -10.10 -9.70
C ILE A 2 22.92 -9.91 -10.11
N SER A 3 22.02 -10.78 -9.67
CA SER A 3 20.59 -10.58 -9.88
C SER A 3 20.16 -9.39 -9.02
N GLN A 4 19.82 -8.26 -9.66
CA GLN A 4 19.22 -7.13 -8.96
C GLN A 4 17.71 -7.34 -8.92
N ARG A 5 17.16 -7.44 -7.72
CA ARG A 5 15.72 -7.57 -7.50
C ARG A 5 15.12 -6.18 -7.34
N THR A 6 14.27 -5.80 -8.29
CA THR A 6 13.43 -4.60 -8.17
C THR A 6 12.07 -5.01 -7.62
N ASN A 7 11.63 -4.35 -6.56
CA ASN A 7 10.31 -4.50 -5.96
C ASN A 7 9.46 -3.27 -6.32
N VAL A 8 8.20 -3.50 -6.65
CA VAL A 8 7.27 -2.44 -7.02
C VAL A 8 6.04 -2.52 -6.11
N ILE A 9 5.62 -1.37 -5.59
CA ILE A 9 4.34 -1.20 -4.90
C ILE A 9 3.48 -0.31 -5.78
N GLU A 10 2.29 -0.81 -6.14
CA GLU A 10 1.35 -0.12 -7.01
C GLU A 10 0.00 0.01 -6.33
N ALA A 11 -0.69 1.11 -6.63
CA ALA A 11 -2.07 1.31 -6.24
C ALA A 11 -2.90 1.63 -7.49
N LEU A 12 -4.04 0.95 -7.61
CA LEU A 12 -4.94 1.06 -8.75
C LEU A 12 -6.29 1.59 -8.26
N VAL A 13 -6.89 2.51 -9.04
CA VAL A 13 -8.27 2.96 -8.90
C VAL A 13 -8.93 2.87 -10.26
N ASP A 14 -10.09 2.22 -10.35
CA ASP A 14 -10.81 2.01 -11.62
C ASP A 14 -9.92 1.45 -12.75
N LYS A 15 -9.09 0.46 -12.41
CA LYS A 15 -8.10 -0.19 -13.29
C LYS A 15 -6.99 0.74 -13.83
N SER A 16 -6.89 1.95 -13.28
CA SER A 16 -5.89 2.96 -13.64
C SER A 16 -4.86 3.10 -12.53
N LEU A 17 -3.59 3.32 -12.90
CA LEU A 17 -2.49 3.48 -11.97
C LEU A 17 -2.58 4.82 -11.23
N LEU A 18 -2.81 4.76 -9.91
CA LEU A 18 -2.89 5.93 -9.05
C LEU A 18 -1.52 6.29 -8.47
N ALA A 19 -0.77 5.27 -8.03
CA ALA A 19 0.55 5.45 -7.46
C ALA A 19 1.44 4.25 -7.78
N VAL A 20 2.73 4.52 -7.99
CA VAL A 20 3.77 3.52 -8.17
C VAL A 20 4.99 3.93 -7.34
N SER A 21 5.63 2.97 -6.69
CA SER A 21 6.89 3.16 -5.98
C SER A 21 7.81 1.98 -6.28
N ILE A 22 9.02 2.28 -6.74
CA ILE A 22 10.02 1.32 -7.22
C ILE A 22 11.19 1.30 -6.24
N PHE A 23 11.61 0.10 -5.84
CA PHE A 23 12.66 -0.11 -4.85
C PHE A 23 13.64 -1.18 -5.32
N ASP A 24 14.93 -0.85 -5.34
CA ASP A 24 16.01 -1.82 -5.58
C ASP A 24 16.50 -2.50 -4.29
N CYS A 25 15.64 -2.52 -3.27
CA CYS A 25 15.90 -3.11 -1.95
C CYS A 25 14.71 -3.95 -1.48
N ASN A 26 14.92 -4.79 -0.46
CA ASN A 26 13.83 -5.54 0.16
C ASN A 26 12.85 -4.58 0.85
N VAL A 27 11.57 -4.68 0.46
CA VAL A 27 10.49 -3.90 1.06
C VAL A 27 10.17 -4.46 2.45
N ASN A 28 10.48 -3.68 3.48
CA ASN A 28 10.06 -3.94 4.85
C ASN A 28 8.86 -3.07 5.25
N THR A 29 8.34 -3.25 6.46
CA THR A 29 7.18 -2.50 6.96
C THR A 29 7.38 -0.98 6.95
N ALA A 30 8.59 -0.48 7.23
CA ALA A 30 8.87 0.95 7.25
C ALA A 30 8.83 1.57 5.84
N ILE A 31 9.45 0.91 4.86
CA ILE A 31 9.41 1.32 3.46
C ILE A 31 7.97 1.29 2.94
N PHE A 32 7.25 0.22 3.28
CA PHE A 32 5.86 0.05 2.92
C PHE A 32 4.97 1.15 3.52
N ASN A 33 5.05 1.40 4.83
CA ASN A 33 4.27 2.44 5.50
C ASN A 33 4.55 3.82 4.91
N ARG A 34 5.83 4.13 4.66
CA ARG A 34 6.22 5.39 4.05
C ARG A 34 5.68 5.54 2.63
N CYS A 35 5.65 4.46 1.86
CA CYS A 35 5.01 4.44 0.54
C CYS A 35 3.52 4.78 0.64
N ILE A 36 2.81 4.25 1.63
CA ILE A 36 1.40 4.55 1.84
C ILE A 36 1.21 6.01 2.27
N GLU A 37 1.95 6.49 3.27
CA GLU A 37 1.88 7.87 3.76
C GLU A 37 2.18 8.91 2.68
N GLN A 38 3.24 8.70 1.90
CA GLN A 38 3.81 9.75 1.05
C GLN A 38 3.30 9.67 -0.39
N ASN A 39 2.98 8.47 -0.89
CA ASN A 39 2.65 8.28 -2.30
C ASN A 39 1.20 7.87 -2.54
N LEU A 40 0.55 7.16 -1.61
CA LEU A 40 -0.82 6.68 -1.79
C LEU A 40 -1.84 7.66 -1.20
N ILE A 41 -1.80 7.90 0.10
CA ILE A 41 -2.81 8.71 0.82
C ILE A 41 -3.06 10.07 0.15
N PRO A 42 -2.03 10.88 -0.21
CA PRO A 42 -2.26 12.18 -0.81
C PRO A 42 -2.95 12.16 -2.19
N LYS A 43 -3.04 10.98 -2.82
CA LYS A 43 -3.65 10.78 -4.13
C LYS A 43 -4.99 10.08 -4.06
N LEU A 44 -5.39 9.59 -2.88
CA LEU A 44 -6.65 8.89 -2.73
C LEU A 44 -7.82 9.86 -2.91
N PRO A 45 -8.83 9.49 -3.72
CA PRO A 45 -10.10 10.20 -3.71
C PRO A 45 -10.73 10.17 -2.31
N ASN A 46 -11.50 11.21 -1.96
CA ASN A 46 -12.23 11.26 -0.69
C ASN A 46 -13.09 10.00 -0.50
N ASN A 47 -13.13 9.48 0.73
CA ASN A 47 -13.90 8.28 1.11
C ASN A 47 -13.53 7.00 0.33
N SER A 48 -12.28 6.90 -0.14
CA SER A 48 -11.77 5.69 -0.77
C SER A 48 -11.72 4.48 0.16
N VAL A 49 -11.96 3.30 -0.43
CA VAL A 49 -11.71 2.00 0.21
C VAL A 49 -10.38 1.46 -0.27
N VAL A 50 -9.41 1.31 0.65
CA VAL A 50 -8.09 0.77 0.34
C VAL A 50 -8.10 -0.74 0.55
N VAL A 51 -7.91 -1.49 -0.54
CA VAL A 51 -7.87 -2.95 -0.55
C VAL A 51 -6.44 -3.43 -0.69
N MET A 52 -5.99 -4.34 0.18
CA MET A 52 -4.61 -4.84 0.14
C MET A 52 -4.45 -6.30 0.60
N ASP A 53 -3.60 -7.03 -0.11
CA ASP A 53 -3.30 -8.44 0.05
C ASP A 53 -1.88 -8.68 0.62
N ASN A 54 -1.65 -8.41 1.91
CA ASN A 54 -0.42 -8.94 2.52
C ASN A 54 -0.58 -9.36 3.98
N GLN A 55 -0.46 -10.66 4.23
CA GLN A 55 -0.45 -11.27 5.56
C GLN A 55 0.62 -10.66 6.48
N SER A 56 1.74 -10.18 5.94
CA SER A 56 2.81 -9.55 6.71
C SER A 56 2.46 -8.14 7.21
N PHE A 57 1.53 -7.43 6.56
CA PHE A 57 1.15 -6.04 6.91
C PHE A 57 -0.27 -5.92 7.47
N ARG A 58 -0.98 -7.05 7.64
CA ARG A 58 -2.29 -7.15 8.31
C ARG A 58 -2.27 -6.73 9.79
N LYS A 59 -1.10 -6.67 10.43
CA LYS A 59 -0.95 -6.37 11.87
C LYS A 59 -0.44 -4.96 12.19
N SER A 60 -0.23 -4.10 11.18
CA SER A 60 0.27 -2.75 11.43
C SER A 60 -0.90 -1.83 11.83
N SER A 61 -1.09 -1.65 13.14
CA SER A 61 -2.05 -0.68 13.70
C SER A 61 -1.79 0.77 13.25
N HIS A 62 -0.53 1.09 12.93
CA HIS A 62 -0.12 2.37 12.38
C HIS A 62 -0.80 2.68 11.04
N LEU A 63 -0.89 1.68 10.15
CA LEU A 63 -1.57 1.85 8.86
C LEU A 63 -3.08 2.09 9.03
N ASP A 64 -3.72 1.42 9.98
CA ASP A 64 -5.14 1.60 10.25
C ASP A 64 -5.41 3.02 10.75
N THR A 65 -4.60 3.50 11.69
CA THR A 65 -4.70 4.87 12.22
C THR A 65 -4.49 5.93 11.13
N MET A 66 -3.52 5.72 10.22
CA MET A 66 -3.25 6.68 9.14
C MET A 66 -4.40 6.77 8.13
N ILE A 67 -4.94 5.63 7.72
CA ILE A 67 -6.00 5.56 6.70
C ILE A 67 -7.31 6.11 7.29
N GLU A 68 -7.67 5.72 8.51
CA GLU A 68 -8.87 6.22 9.19
C GLU A 68 -8.79 7.72 9.51
N LYS A 69 -7.61 8.21 9.91
CA LYS A 69 -7.41 9.65 10.19
C LYS A 69 -7.66 10.52 8.97
N ASP A 70 -7.41 10.02 7.77
CA ASP A 70 -7.65 10.73 6.52
C ASP A 70 -9.07 10.50 5.96
N GLY A 71 -9.96 9.85 6.73
CA GLY A 71 -11.35 9.60 6.34
C GLY A 71 -11.53 8.45 5.36
N HIS A 72 -10.53 7.58 5.22
CA HIS A 72 -10.58 6.41 4.36
C HIS A 72 -10.86 5.13 5.15
N ILE A 73 -11.37 4.12 4.46
CA ILE A 73 -11.66 2.81 5.05
C ILE A 73 -10.67 1.80 4.49
N ARG A 74 -10.01 1.05 5.38
CA ARG A 74 -9.17 -0.07 4.97
C ARG A 74 -10.00 -1.35 4.94
N VAL A 75 -9.93 -2.10 3.83
CA VAL A 75 -10.56 -3.41 3.70
C VAL A 75 -9.50 -4.46 3.38
N PHE A 76 -9.53 -5.58 4.10
CA PHE A 76 -8.64 -6.71 3.85
C PHE A 76 -9.31 -7.68 2.88
N THR A 77 -8.56 -8.13 1.87
CA THR A 77 -9.02 -9.27 1.07
C THR A 77 -8.86 -10.55 1.89
N PHE A 78 -9.93 -11.34 1.98
CA PHE A 78 -9.82 -12.73 2.36
C PHE A 78 -9.30 -13.49 1.15
N LEU A 79 -8.17 -14.18 1.31
CA LEU A 79 -7.61 -15.06 0.29
C LEU A 79 -8.55 -16.26 0.14
N PHE A 80 -9.50 -16.16 -0.78
CA PHE A 80 -10.10 -17.30 -1.46
C PHE A 80 -10.13 -16.94 -2.95
N SER A 81 -8.98 -17.14 -3.59
CA SER A 81 -8.86 -17.31 -5.04
C SER A 81 -8.74 -18.81 -5.33
#